data_AF-A0A413B9I9-F1
#
_entry.id   AF-A0A413B9I9-F1
#
_cell.length_a   1.000
_cell.length_b   1.000
_cell.length_c   1.000
_cell.angle_alpha   90.00
_cell.angle_beta   90.00
_cell.angle_gamma   90.00
#
_symmetry.space_group_name_H-M   'P 1'
#
loop_
_entity.id
_entity.type
_entity.pdbx_description
1 polymer ?
#
loop_
_entity_poly.entity_id
_entity_poly.type
_entity_poly.pdbx_seq_one_letter_code
_entity_poly.pdbx_strand_id
1 'polypeptide(L)'
;MTNSIKISPQRTSFILSVSVILYWATDSYLYLSCHINLMEYSTPVILYITAMILACGVLQRFFFRFITKNELSLSFGKQVRPLPEQIKEIDPECPKDKDINLGNLVVKHDYMDNYEVRVAEIEREKAERQADIKRVIHEYTTFVMTEFLSKEDLEILHENIEYFVHGQSDLYKPIRSKVNNSLRSIDLMHFVWNIGERLGISLIDRATFIHTIFPHELKDASIKYLAKNLRTCGVCKIALDIPKTGDYHFKCMKEAQE
;
A
#
# COMPACT_ATOMS: atom_id res chain seq x y z
N MET A 1 0.21 -10.93 -21.74
CA MET A 1 0.98 -9.85 -22.37
C MET A 1 0.08 -8.63 -22.50
N THR A 2 0.24 -7.66 -21.62
CA THR A 2 -0.51 -6.39 -21.63
C THR A 2 0.27 -5.35 -22.42
N ASN A 3 -0.24 -4.99 -23.59
CA ASN A 3 0.32 -3.93 -24.43
C ASN A 3 0.09 -2.57 -23.76
N SER A 4 1.13 -2.02 -23.12
CA SER A 4 1.14 -0.62 -22.70
C SER A 4 1.20 0.26 -23.94
N ILE A 5 0.14 1.01 -24.23
CA ILE A 5 0.08 1.99 -25.32
C ILE A 5 1.06 3.12 -24.98
N LYS A 6 2.27 3.04 -25.53
CA LYS A 6 3.26 4.12 -25.48
C LYS A 6 2.81 5.21 -26.45
N ILE A 7 2.13 6.23 -25.94
CA ILE A 7 1.73 7.40 -26.73
C ILE A 7 2.99 8.19 -27.07
N SER A 8 3.33 8.28 -28.36
CA SER A 8 4.50 9.02 -28.83
C SER A 8 4.23 10.53 -28.80
N PRO A 9 5.26 11.36 -28.52
CA PRO A 9 5.11 12.81 -28.39
C PRO A 9 4.49 13.48 -29.64
N GLN A 10 4.68 12.89 -30.81
CA GLN A 10 4.08 13.34 -32.08
C GLN A 10 2.54 13.23 -32.08
N ARG A 11 1.95 12.21 -31.45
CA ARG A 11 0.48 12.03 -31.38
C ARG A 11 -0.17 13.06 -30.48
N THR A 12 0.46 13.38 -29.34
CA THR A 12 -0.01 14.46 -28.44
C THR A 12 -0.01 15.83 -29.10
N SER A 13 1.04 16.14 -29.88
CA SER A 13 1.11 17.42 -30.62
C SER A 13 -0.01 17.52 -31.67
N PHE A 14 -0.27 16.44 -32.40
CA PHE A 14 -1.34 16.39 -33.39
C PHE A 14 -2.74 16.55 -32.76
N ILE A 15 -2.99 15.88 -31.64
CA ILE A 15 -4.26 15.99 -30.90
C ILE A 15 -4.46 17.43 -30.41
N LEU A 16 -3.41 18.06 -29.87
CA LEU A 16 -3.47 19.45 -29.44
C LEU A 16 -3.77 20.39 -30.62
N SER A 17 -3.10 20.23 -31.77
CA SER A 17 -3.35 21.07 -32.94
C SER A 17 -4.77 20.94 -33.46
N VAL A 18 -5.31 19.72 -33.55
CA VAL A 18 -6.70 19.49 -33.98
C VAL A 18 -7.69 20.11 -32.98
N SER A 19 -7.42 20.00 -31.68
CA SER A 19 -8.26 20.57 -30.63
C SER A 19 -8.30 22.10 -30.70
N VAL A 20 -7.16 22.75 -30.98
CA VAL A 20 -7.08 24.21 -31.15
C VAL A 20 -7.87 24.68 -32.36
N ILE A 21 -7.77 23.97 -33.49
CA ILE A 21 -8.51 24.31 -34.72
C ILE A 21 -10.01 24.15 -34.49
N LEU A 22 -10.44 23.05 -33.86
CA LEU A 22 -11.85 22.81 -33.56
C LEU A 22 -12.40 23.86 -32.58
N TYR A 23 -11.64 24.22 -31.56
CA TYR A 23 -11.99 25.29 -30.63
C TYR A 23 -12.21 26.62 -31.37
N TRP A 24 -11.27 27.02 -32.24
CA TRP A 24 -11.37 28.27 -33.01
C TRP A 24 -12.55 28.28 -33.98
N ALA A 25 -12.83 27.15 -34.65
CA ALA A 25 -13.98 27.01 -35.53
C ALA A 25 -15.30 27.11 -34.74
N THR A 26 -15.35 26.51 -33.56
CA THR A 26 -16.54 26.55 -32.67
C THR A 26 -16.76 27.96 -32.12
N ASP A 27 -15.70 28.63 -31.67
CA ASP A 27 -15.72 30.02 -31.20
C ASP A 27 -16.22 30.97 -32.29
N SER A 28 -15.64 30.87 -33.50
CA SER A 28 -16.06 31.67 -34.66
C SER A 28 -17.52 31.40 -35.05
N TYR A 29 -17.96 30.15 -35.01
CA TYR A 29 -19.34 29.77 -35.33
C TYR A 29 -20.34 30.33 -34.31
N LEU A 30 -20.06 30.21 -33.01
CA LEU A 30 -20.92 30.72 -31.94
C LEU A 30 -20.98 32.25 -31.93
N TYR A 31 -19.86 32.91 -32.22
CA TYR A 31 -19.80 34.37 -32.33
C TYR A 31 -20.63 34.89 -33.51
N LEU A 32 -20.50 34.28 -34.69
CA LEU A 32 -21.19 34.74 -35.90
C LEU A 32 -22.67 34.32 -35.94
N SER A 33 -23.01 33.12 -35.44
CA SER A 33 -24.35 32.54 -35.58
C SER A 33 -25.26 32.83 -34.38
N CYS A 34 -24.69 33.06 -33.19
CA CYS A 34 -25.46 33.23 -31.95
C CYS A 34 -25.18 34.56 -31.23
N HIS A 35 -24.24 35.39 -31.71
CA HIS A 35 -23.79 36.62 -31.03
C HIS A 35 -23.30 36.39 -29.59
N ILE A 36 -22.84 35.17 -29.26
CA ILE A 36 -22.30 34.83 -27.94
C ILE A 36 -20.78 34.96 -27.99
N ASN A 37 -20.21 35.82 -27.14
CA ASN A 37 -18.76 35.90 -26.99
C ASN A 37 -18.27 34.81 -26.03
N LEU A 38 -17.69 33.73 -26.57
CA LEU A 38 -17.22 32.60 -25.78
C LEU A 38 -16.16 33.01 -24.75
N MET A 39 -15.41 34.09 -24.99
CA MET A 39 -14.41 34.62 -24.05
C MET A 39 -15.04 35.18 -22.77
N GLU A 40 -16.25 35.75 -22.86
CA GLU A 40 -16.97 36.32 -21.71
C GLU A 40 -17.45 35.23 -20.73
N TYR A 41 -17.79 34.05 -21.25
CA TYR A 41 -18.23 32.89 -20.46
C TYR A 41 -17.10 31.93 -20.08
N SER A 42 -16.12 31.71 -20.97
CA SER A 42 -15.03 30.77 -20.71
C SER A 42 -14.04 31.30 -19.68
N THR A 43 -13.76 32.61 -19.66
CA THR A 43 -12.85 33.24 -18.70
C THR A 43 -13.27 33.02 -17.24
N PRO A 44 -14.51 33.36 -16.81
CA PRO A 44 -14.93 33.11 -15.43
C PRO A 44 -14.98 31.61 -15.10
N VAL A 45 -15.33 30.74 -16.05
CA VAL A 45 -15.35 29.28 -15.85
C VAL A 45 -13.94 28.73 -15.62
N ILE A 46 -12.95 29.15 -16.41
CA ILE A 46 -11.55 28.73 -16.24
C ILE A 46 -10.99 29.24 -14.92
N LEU A 47 -11.27 30.49 -14.55
CA LEU A 47 -10.85 31.07 -13.26
C LEU A 47 -11.48 30.31 -12.09
N TYR A 48 -12.77 30.00 -12.17
CA TYR A 48 -13.48 29.20 -11.17
C TYR A 48 -12.87 27.80 -11.03
N ILE A 49 -12.65 27.07 -12.12
CA ILE A 49 -12.03 25.74 -12.10
C ILE A 49 -10.62 25.80 -11.50
N THR A 50 -9.82 26.80 -11.89
CA THR A 50 -8.46 26.98 -11.36
C THR A 50 -8.47 27.24 -9.85
N ALA A 51 -9.36 28.11 -9.38
CA ALA A 51 -9.54 28.36 -7.95
C ALA A 51 -10.01 27.11 -7.20
N MET A 52 -10.91 26.32 -7.78
CA MET A 52 -11.38 25.05 -7.22
C MET A 52 -10.26 24.01 -7.11
N ILE A 53 -9.38 23.90 -8.11
CA ILE A 53 -8.22 22.98 -8.07
C ILE A 53 -7.25 23.42 -6.96
N LEU A 54 -6.95 24.72 -6.86
CA LEU A 54 -6.07 25.25 -5.83
C LEU A 54 -6.66 25.06 -4.42
N ALA A 55 -7.95 25.36 -4.25
CA ALA A 55 -8.67 25.13 -2.99
C ALA A 55 -8.70 23.64 -2.63
N CYS A 56 -8.93 22.76 -3.59
CA CYS A 56 -8.88 21.31 -3.41
C CYS A 56 -7.47 20.84 -2.98
N GLY A 57 -6.40 21.37 -3.58
CA GLY A 57 -5.04 21.05 -3.19
C GLY A 57 -4.69 21.51 -1.76
N VAL A 58 -5.15 22.70 -1.36
CA VAL A 58 -5.00 23.20 0.02
C VAL A 58 -5.80 22.34 0.99
N LEU A 59 -7.04 22.00 0.62
CA LEU A 59 -7.93 21.18 1.42
C LEU A 59 -7.40 19.75 1.57
N GLN A 60 -6.84 19.15 0.51
CA GLN A 60 -6.15 17.86 0.56
C GLN A 60 -4.93 17.91 1.50
N ARG A 61 -4.13 18.98 1.45
CA ARG A 61 -2.98 19.14 2.36
C ARG A 61 -3.41 19.34 3.81
N PHE A 62 -4.53 20.03 4.03
CA PHE A 62 -5.11 20.24 5.34
C PHE A 62 -5.69 18.93 5.91
N PHE A 63 -6.51 18.20 5.13
CA PHE A 63 -7.04 16.89 5.51
C PHE A 63 -5.92 15.88 5.74
N PHE A 64 -4.89 15.84 4.89
CA PHE A 64 -3.77 14.94 5.10
C PHE A 64 -3.08 15.20 6.45
N ARG A 65 -2.82 16.47 6.77
CA ARG A 65 -2.25 16.88 8.08
C ARG A 65 -3.20 16.68 9.25
N PHE A 66 -4.50 16.77 9.03
CA PHE A 66 -5.52 16.60 10.06
C PHE A 66 -5.74 15.10 10.38
N ILE A 67 -5.82 14.25 9.35
CA ILE A 67 -5.95 12.79 9.47
C ILE A 67 -4.68 12.17 10.06
N THR A 68 -3.49 12.71 9.79
CA THR A 68 -2.27 12.24 10.47
C THR A 68 -2.16 12.69 11.92
N LYS A 69 -2.90 13.74 12.33
CA LYS A 69 -2.87 14.27 13.71
C LYS A 69 -3.99 13.71 14.59
N ASN A 70 -5.14 13.41 14.01
CA ASN A 70 -6.25 12.75 14.68
C ASN A 70 -6.37 11.37 14.04
N GLU A 71 -6.14 10.29 14.81
CA GLU A 71 -6.39 8.91 14.36
C GLU A 71 -7.88 8.65 14.12
N LEU A 72 -8.44 9.27 13.08
CA LEU A 72 -9.78 9.02 12.59
C LEU A 72 -9.66 7.92 11.54
N SER A 73 -9.83 6.68 11.99
CA SER A 73 -9.97 5.48 11.18
C SER A 73 -11.19 5.59 10.25
N LEU A 74 -11.03 6.27 9.11
CA LEU A 74 -12.04 6.35 8.05
C LEU A 74 -11.96 5.07 7.18
N SER A 75 -12.69 4.03 7.58
CA SER A 75 -12.87 2.83 6.76
C SER A 75 -13.85 3.08 5.61
N PHE A 76 -13.40 3.74 4.54
CA PHE A 76 -14.19 3.86 3.32
C PHE A 76 -13.97 2.66 2.39
N GLY A 77 -14.96 1.77 2.35
CA GLY A 77 -15.28 0.98 1.16
C GLY A 77 -14.44 -0.29 0.90
N LYS A 78 -14.77 -1.39 1.58
CA LYS A 78 -14.54 -2.73 1.01
C LYS A 78 -15.59 -2.92 -0.09
N GLN A 79 -15.17 -2.69 -1.34
CA GLN A 79 -15.98 -2.96 -2.52
C GLN A 79 -16.28 -4.47 -2.58
N VAL A 80 -17.54 -4.85 -2.30
CA VAL A 80 -18.03 -6.21 -2.52
C VAL A 80 -18.20 -6.40 -4.03
N ARG A 81 -17.37 -7.25 -4.64
CA ARG A 81 -17.64 -7.80 -5.97
C ARG A 81 -18.65 -8.94 -5.83
N PRO A 82 -19.72 -9.01 -6.64
CA PRO A 82 -20.58 -10.17 -6.68
C PRO A 82 -19.94 -11.28 -7.55
N LEU A 83 -19.88 -12.50 -7.02
CA LEU A 83 -19.60 -13.74 -7.76
C LEU A 83 -20.88 -14.62 -7.72
N PRO A 84 -21.09 -15.58 -8.63
CA PRO A 84 -22.31 -15.67 -9.40
C PRO A 84 -23.24 -16.71 -8.78
N GLU A 85 -24.51 -16.38 -8.74
CA GLU A 85 -25.58 -17.24 -8.25
C GLU A 85 -25.74 -18.45 -9.19
N GLN A 86 -25.36 -19.64 -8.72
CA GLN A 86 -25.86 -20.88 -9.32
C GLN A 86 -27.21 -21.19 -8.68
N ILE A 87 -28.27 -20.66 -9.29
CA ILE A 87 -29.66 -21.02 -8.98
C ILE A 87 -29.91 -22.39 -9.62
N LYS A 88 -30.01 -23.44 -8.81
CA LYS A 88 -30.72 -24.66 -9.19
C LYS A 88 -32.19 -24.47 -8.87
N GLU A 89 -32.95 -24.35 -9.95
CA GLU A 89 -34.38 -24.53 -10.11
C GLU A 89 -34.92 -25.67 -9.21
N ILE A 90 -35.89 -25.34 -8.36
CA ILE A 90 -36.75 -26.32 -7.70
C ILE A 90 -38.19 -25.94 -8.07
N ASP A 91 -38.82 -26.88 -8.75
CA ASP A 91 -40.20 -26.91 -9.24
C ASP A 91 -41.22 -26.69 -8.09
N PRO A 92 -42.34 -25.97 -8.30
CA PRO A 92 -43.32 -25.74 -7.25
C PRO A 92 -44.42 -26.80 -7.31
N GLU A 93 -44.42 -27.75 -6.36
CA GLU A 93 -45.60 -28.58 -6.14
C GLU A 93 -46.17 -28.33 -4.74
N CYS A 94 -47.32 -27.66 -4.73
CA CYS A 94 -48.12 -27.34 -3.55
C CYS A 94 -49.13 -28.48 -3.29
N PRO A 95 -49.35 -28.85 -2.03
CA PRO A 95 -50.70 -29.25 -1.63
C PRO A 95 -51.23 -28.42 -0.46
N LYS A 96 -52.52 -28.09 -0.60
CA LYS A 96 -53.36 -27.28 0.28
C LYS A 96 -53.70 -27.96 1.62
N ASP A 97 -53.99 -27.08 2.58
CA ASP A 97 -54.85 -27.22 3.77
C ASP A 97 -54.51 -28.31 4.80
N LYS A 98 -54.12 -27.84 5.99
CA LYS A 98 -54.90 -28.01 7.24
C LYS A 98 -54.25 -27.28 8.41
N ASP A 99 -55.10 -26.61 9.18
CA ASP A 99 -54.80 -25.88 10.42
C ASP A 99 -53.91 -26.68 11.38
N ILE A 100 -52.75 -26.11 11.73
CA ILE A 100 -51.96 -26.54 12.87
C ILE A 100 -51.50 -25.31 13.65
N ASN A 101 -52.08 -25.20 14.85
CA ASN A 101 -51.64 -24.47 16.04
C ASN A 101 -50.38 -23.60 15.91
N LEU A 102 -50.57 -22.29 16.16
CA LEU A 102 -49.54 -21.28 16.45
C LEU A 102 -48.85 -21.57 17.80
N GLY A 103 -48.11 -22.68 17.85
CA GLY A 103 -47.48 -23.19 19.05
C GLY A 103 -46.15 -23.88 18.79
N ASN A 104 -45.44 -23.50 17.73
CA ASN A 104 -44.07 -23.94 17.51
C ASN A 104 -43.14 -22.73 17.59
N LEU A 105 -42.53 -22.62 18.78
CA LEU A 105 -41.21 -22.09 19.06
C LEU A 105 -40.38 -21.91 17.78
N VAL A 106 -40.47 -20.71 17.19
CA VAL A 106 -39.41 -20.24 16.30
C VAL A 106 -38.23 -19.99 17.23
N VAL A 107 -37.42 -21.03 17.44
CA VAL A 107 -36.02 -20.83 17.82
C VAL A 107 -35.44 -20.01 16.67
N LYS A 108 -35.50 -18.69 16.81
CA LYS A 108 -34.60 -17.79 16.08
C LYS A 108 -33.23 -18.24 16.57
N HIS A 109 -32.60 -19.14 15.83
CA HIS A 109 -31.19 -19.39 16.00
C HIS A 109 -30.55 -18.07 15.58
N ASP A 110 -30.18 -17.26 16.56
CA ASP A 110 -29.61 -15.95 16.30
C ASP A 110 -28.22 -16.19 15.69
N TYR A 111 -28.14 -16.00 14.38
CA TYR A 111 -26.93 -16.21 13.59
C TYR A 111 -25.77 -15.31 14.07
N MET A 112 -26.06 -14.35 14.96
CA MET A 112 -25.12 -13.38 15.53
C MET A 112 -24.58 -13.76 16.92
N ASP A 113 -25.10 -14.79 17.60
CA ASP A 113 -24.68 -15.14 18.98
C ASP A 113 -23.19 -15.50 19.10
N ASN A 114 -22.53 -15.88 18.00
CA ASN A 114 -21.11 -16.23 17.94
C ASN A 114 -20.25 -15.20 17.17
N TYR A 115 -20.81 -14.03 16.82
CA TYR A 115 -20.09 -13.01 16.05
C TYR A 115 -18.90 -12.46 16.84
N GLU A 116 -19.12 -12.03 18.08
CA GLU A 116 -18.08 -11.44 18.93
C GLU A 116 -16.94 -12.43 19.20
N VAL A 117 -17.28 -13.70 19.47
CA VAL A 117 -16.31 -14.78 19.65
C VAL A 117 -15.48 -14.99 18.38
N ARG A 118 -16.10 -14.96 17.20
CA ARG A 118 -15.38 -15.09 15.91
C ARG A 118 -14.47 -13.89 15.63
N VAL A 119 -14.89 -12.67 15.99
CA VAL A 119 -14.06 -11.47 15.85
C VAL A 119 -12.83 -11.59 16.75
N ALA A 120 -13.02 -11.95 18.02
CA ALA A 120 -11.93 -12.14 18.97
C ALA A 120 -10.94 -13.23 18.51
N GLU A 121 -11.44 -14.34 17.95
CA GLU A 121 -10.57 -15.39 17.42
C GLU A 121 -9.74 -14.92 16.22
N ILE A 122 -10.34 -14.19 15.28
CA ILE A 122 -9.62 -13.61 14.13
C ILE A 122 -8.55 -12.61 14.59
N GLU A 123 -8.85 -11.79 15.59
CA GLU A 123 -7.90 -10.84 16.16
C GLU A 123 -6.74 -11.56 16.86
N ARG A 124 -7.03 -12.62 17.61
CA ARG A 124 -6.04 -13.49 18.25
C ARG A 124 -5.13 -14.15 17.22
N GLU A 125 -5.69 -14.80 16.19
CA GLU A 125 -4.92 -15.41 15.10
C GLU A 125 -4.03 -14.38 14.37
N LYS A 126 -4.52 -13.16 14.15
CA LYS A 126 -3.72 -12.08 13.56
C LYS A 126 -2.59 -11.64 14.48
N ALA A 127 -2.84 -11.51 15.78
CA ALA A 127 -1.83 -11.12 16.76
C ALA A 127 -0.75 -12.20 16.89
N GLU A 128 -1.15 -13.47 16.99
CA GLU A 128 -0.23 -14.63 17.02
C GLU A 128 0.62 -14.67 15.74
N ARG A 129 -0.01 -14.53 14.57
CA ARG A 129 0.69 -14.46 13.29
C ARG A 129 1.68 -13.30 13.24
N GLN A 130 1.30 -12.12 13.73
CA GLN A 130 2.17 -10.96 13.73
C GLN A 130 3.36 -11.14 14.67
N ALA A 131 3.15 -11.76 15.84
CA ALA A 131 4.21 -12.11 16.78
C ALA A 131 5.20 -13.12 16.17
N ASP A 132 4.71 -14.13 15.44
CA ASP A 132 5.54 -15.10 14.73
C ASP A 132 6.36 -14.45 13.61
N ILE A 133 5.74 -13.60 12.77
CA ILE A 133 6.43 -12.85 11.72
C ILE A 133 7.57 -12.03 12.32
N LYS A 134 7.28 -11.32 13.40
CA LYS A 134 8.26 -10.51 14.12
C LYS A 134 9.42 -11.39 14.63
N ARG A 135 9.13 -12.51 15.32
CA ARG A 135 10.17 -13.44 15.80
C ARG A 135 11.10 -13.88 14.66
N VAL A 136 10.53 -14.34 13.54
CA VAL A 136 11.28 -14.82 12.37
C VAL A 136 12.10 -13.69 11.72
N ILE A 137 11.61 -12.45 11.73
CA ILE A 137 12.40 -11.28 11.27
C ILE A 137 13.60 -11.03 12.18
N HIS A 138 13.44 -11.09 13.50
CA HIS A 138 14.57 -10.91 14.42
C HIS A 138 15.62 -12.02 14.21
N GLU A 139 15.21 -13.28 14.09
CA GLU A 139 16.12 -14.39 13.78
C GLU A 139 16.88 -14.16 12.46
N TYR A 140 16.17 -13.80 11.39
CA TYR A 140 16.76 -13.46 10.10
C TYR A 140 17.75 -12.29 10.21
N THR A 141 17.39 -11.23 10.93
CA THR A 141 18.25 -10.07 11.14
C THR A 141 19.54 -10.46 11.85
N THR A 142 19.47 -11.26 12.91
CA THR A 142 20.67 -11.77 13.58
C THR A 142 21.51 -12.60 12.61
N PHE A 143 20.89 -13.53 11.89
CA PHE A 143 21.57 -14.41 10.94
C PHE A 143 22.32 -13.61 9.85
N VAL A 144 21.68 -12.64 9.21
CA VAL A 144 22.28 -11.90 8.10
C VAL A 144 23.16 -10.72 8.53
N MET A 145 22.93 -10.09 9.69
CA MET A 145 23.62 -8.84 10.05
C MET A 145 24.83 -9.02 10.97
N THR A 146 24.98 -10.16 11.65
CA THR A 146 26.06 -10.39 12.62
C THR A 146 27.47 -10.20 12.02
N GLU A 147 27.66 -10.58 10.75
CA GLU A 147 28.94 -10.38 10.06
C GLU A 147 29.26 -8.90 9.79
N PHE A 148 28.24 -8.05 9.71
CA PHE A 148 28.36 -6.66 9.26
C PHE A 148 28.28 -5.65 10.42
N LEU A 149 27.67 -6.01 11.54
CA LEU A 149 27.43 -5.12 12.67
C LEU A 149 28.22 -5.53 13.91
N SER A 150 28.56 -4.56 14.76
CA SER A 150 28.99 -4.83 16.14
C SER A 150 27.83 -5.45 16.93
N LYS A 151 28.11 -6.02 18.11
CA LYS A 151 27.04 -6.56 18.96
C LYS A 151 26.08 -5.43 19.37
N GLU A 152 26.65 -4.28 19.71
CA GLU A 152 25.93 -3.08 20.14
C GLU A 152 25.05 -2.52 19.01
N ASP A 153 25.58 -2.41 17.78
CA ASP A 153 24.80 -1.96 16.62
C ASP A 153 23.71 -2.96 16.23
N LEU A 154 23.93 -4.27 16.45
CA LEU A 154 22.94 -5.30 16.20
C LEU A 154 21.79 -5.22 17.22
N GLU A 155 22.08 -4.99 18.49
CA GLU A 155 21.06 -4.73 19.53
C GLU A 155 20.22 -3.49 19.16
N ILE A 156 20.87 -2.40 18.74
CA ILE A 156 20.16 -1.20 18.26
C ILE A 156 19.32 -1.51 17.00
N LEU A 157 19.82 -2.34 16.08
CA LEU A 157 19.03 -2.74 14.90
C LEU A 157 17.75 -3.49 15.31
N HIS A 158 17.82 -4.36 16.32
CA HIS A 158 16.62 -5.02 16.84
C HIS A 158 15.63 -4.03 17.47
N GLU A 159 16.10 -3.05 18.25
CA GLU A 159 15.24 -1.96 18.76
C GLU A 159 14.60 -1.17 17.62
N ASN A 160 15.37 -0.82 16.59
CA ASN A 160 14.87 -0.11 15.43
C ASN A 160 13.79 -0.90 14.68
N ILE A 161 13.93 -2.23 14.57
CA ILE A 161 12.90 -3.10 13.98
C ILE A 161 11.62 -3.07 14.82
N GLU A 162 11.72 -3.05 16.15
CA GLU A 162 10.54 -2.88 17.02
C GLU A 162 9.80 -1.58 16.70
N TYR A 163 10.52 -0.47 16.66
CA TYR A 163 9.94 0.82 16.30
C TYR A 163 9.37 0.81 14.86
N PHE A 164 9.99 0.08 13.94
CA PHE A 164 9.54 -0.05 12.57
C PHE A 164 8.21 -0.79 12.44
N VAL A 165 8.02 -1.85 13.22
CA VAL A 165 6.74 -2.58 13.30
C VAL A 165 5.62 -1.69 13.85
N HIS A 166 5.94 -0.79 14.79
CA HIS A 166 4.97 0.10 15.43
C HIS A 166 4.83 1.48 14.75
N GLY A 167 5.57 1.74 13.66
CA GLY A 167 5.54 3.03 12.96
C GLY A 167 6.15 4.22 13.72
N GLN A 168 7.02 3.97 14.70
CA GLN A 168 7.58 4.98 15.60
C GLN A 168 8.92 5.53 15.08
N SER A 169 8.90 6.24 13.95
CA SER A 169 10.13 6.66 13.27
C SER A 169 11.04 7.60 14.05
N ASP A 170 10.48 8.35 14.99
CA ASP A 170 11.22 9.34 15.78
C ASP A 170 12.17 8.69 16.80
N LEU A 171 11.97 7.40 17.08
CA LEU A 171 12.77 6.64 18.05
C LEU A 171 13.95 5.89 17.40
N TYR A 172 14.08 5.96 16.07
CA TYR A 172 15.17 5.30 15.37
C TYR A 172 16.54 5.87 15.75
N LYS A 173 17.48 4.96 16.00
CA LYS A 173 18.88 5.29 16.27
C LYS A 173 19.74 4.93 15.06
N PRO A 174 20.66 5.80 14.63
CA PRO A 174 21.57 5.48 13.54
C PRO A 174 22.59 4.42 13.97
N ILE A 175 22.94 3.54 13.05
CA ILE A 175 23.95 2.49 13.18
C ILE A 175 24.86 2.50 11.96
N ARG A 176 25.97 1.75 12.03
CA ARG A 176 26.93 1.67 10.93
C ARG A 176 27.52 0.28 10.79
N SER A 177 27.72 -0.15 9.55
CA SER A 177 28.45 -1.38 9.26
C SER A 177 29.95 -1.28 9.56
N LYS A 178 30.57 -2.41 9.90
CA LYS A 178 32.00 -2.51 10.17
C LYS A 178 32.81 -2.06 8.96
N VAL A 179 33.91 -1.33 9.21
CA VAL A 179 34.76 -0.77 8.14
C VAL A 179 35.35 -1.86 7.23
N ASN A 180 35.76 -3.00 7.80
CA ASN A 180 36.35 -4.12 7.07
C ASN A 180 35.32 -4.95 6.28
N ASN A 181 34.03 -4.84 6.61
CA ASN A 181 32.96 -5.58 5.96
C ASN A 181 31.71 -4.69 5.77
N SER A 182 31.89 -3.55 5.11
CA SER A 182 30.82 -2.57 4.93
C SER A 182 29.67 -3.13 4.08
N LEU A 183 28.44 -2.76 4.44
CA LEU A 183 27.26 -2.95 3.62
C LEU A 183 27.20 -1.87 2.54
N ARG A 184 26.75 -2.24 1.34
CA ARG A 184 26.48 -1.28 0.25
C ARG A 184 24.99 -1.01 0.16
N SER A 185 24.63 0.03 -0.60
CA SER A 185 23.23 0.41 -0.82
C SER A 185 22.35 -0.75 -1.30
N ILE A 186 22.85 -1.61 -2.20
CA ILE A 186 22.11 -2.79 -2.69
C ILE A 186 21.81 -3.81 -1.57
N ASP A 187 22.75 -4.01 -0.65
CA ASP A 187 22.60 -4.96 0.46
C ASP A 187 21.51 -4.48 1.44
N LEU A 188 21.53 -3.17 1.74
CA LEU A 188 20.55 -2.51 2.59
C LEU A 188 19.15 -2.45 1.95
N MET A 189 19.08 -2.23 0.63
CA MET A 189 17.83 -2.27 -0.14
C MET A 189 17.20 -3.66 -0.08
N HIS A 190 17.97 -4.72 -0.29
CA HIS A 190 17.48 -6.09 -0.18
C HIS A 190 17.06 -6.42 1.25
N PHE A 191 17.88 -6.08 2.25
CA PHE A 191 17.54 -6.30 3.65
C PHE A 191 16.19 -5.71 4.03
N VAL A 192 15.99 -4.41 3.75
CA VAL A 192 14.74 -3.74 4.12
C VAL A 192 13.56 -4.22 3.29
N TRP A 193 13.79 -4.63 2.04
CA TRP A 193 12.74 -5.23 1.24
C TRP A 193 12.27 -6.56 1.85
N ASN A 194 13.21 -7.43 2.22
CA ASN A 194 12.94 -8.76 2.75
C ASN A 194 12.10 -8.71 4.04
N ILE A 195 12.46 -7.83 4.99
CA ILE A 195 11.71 -7.69 6.26
C ILE A 195 10.40 -6.92 6.04
N GLY A 196 10.42 -5.86 5.23
CA GLY A 196 9.25 -5.02 5.01
C GLY A 196 8.13 -5.73 4.25
N GLU A 197 8.48 -6.70 3.40
CA GLU A 197 7.50 -7.52 2.67
C GLU A 197 6.67 -8.39 3.61
N ARG A 198 7.34 -8.99 4.60
CA ARG A 198 6.70 -9.84 5.61
C ARG A 198 5.82 -9.04 6.57
N LEU A 199 6.24 -7.81 6.87
CA LEU A 199 5.47 -6.88 7.71
C LEU A 199 4.33 -6.17 6.96
N GLY A 200 4.24 -6.31 5.64
CA GLY A 200 3.25 -5.58 4.84
C GLY A 200 3.46 -4.06 4.81
N ILE A 201 4.69 -3.59 5.09
CA ILE A 201 5.02 -2.17 5.17
C ILE A 201 5.18 -1.58 3.76
N SER A 202 4.79 -0.32 3.58
CA SER A 202 4.87 0.37 2.29
C SER A 202 6.33 0.55 1.81
N LEU A 203 6.55 0.65 0.49
CA LEU A 203 7.90 0.84 -0.06
C LEU A 203 8.55 2.15 0.40
N ILE A 204 7.75 3.20 0.63
CA ILE A 204 8.28 4.49 1.10
C ILE A 204 8.72 4.40 2.56
N ASP A 205 7.97 3.72 3.41
CA ASP A 205 8.33 3.55 4.83
C ASP A 205 9.53 2.63 5.00
N ARG A 206 9.64 1.58 4.16
CA ARG A 206 10.86 0.76 4.05
C ARG A 206 12.08 1.63 3.70
N ALA A 207 11.97 2.47 2.67
CA ALA A 207 13.06 3.34 2.26
C ALA A 207 13.43 4.38 3.33
N THR A 208 12.44 4.98 3.99
CA THR A 208 12.64 5.92 5.09
C THR A 208 13.35 5.25 6.26
N PHE A 209 12.88 4.08 6.69
CA PHE A 209 13.49 3.30 7.77
C PHE A 209 14.98 3.06 7.53
N ILE A 210 15.32 2.44 6.39
CA ILE A 210 16.71 2.05 6.12
C ILE A 210 17.63 3.27 5.95
N HIS A 211 17.14 4.33 5.33
CA HIS A 211 17.88 5.58 5.15
C HIS A 211 18.15 6.27 6.48
N THR A 212 17.19 6.24 7.41
CA THR A 212 17.35 6.85 8.74
C THR A 212 18.34 6.08 9.60
N ILE A 213 18.31 4.75 9.58
CA ILE A 213 19.18 3.94 10.44
C ILE A 213 20.60 3.71 9.86
N PHE A 214 20.79 3.79 8.55
CA PHE A 214 22.12 3.72 7.89
C PHE A 214 22.47 5.01 7.12
N PRO A 215 22.58 6.15 7.81
CA PRO A 215 22.77 7.44 7.15
C PRO A 215 24.15 7.55 6.48
N HIS A 216 25.16 6.81 6.95
CA HIS A 216 26.50 6.86 6.37
C HIS A 216 26.57 6.10 5.04
N GLU A 217 26.04 4.87 4.99
CA GLU A 217 26.01 4.01 3.81
C GLU A 217 25.09 4.53 2.70
N LEU A 218 24.05 5.28 3.08
CA LEU A 218 23.02 5.78 2.16
C LEU A 218 23.05 7.29 1.96
N LYS A 219 24.11 7.99 2.40
CA LYS A 219 24.23 9.46 2.36
C LYS A 219 23.93 10.11 1.00
N ASP A 220 24.23 9.41 -0.10
CA ASP A 220 24.10 9.91 -1.47
C ASP A 220 22.79 9.44 -2.15
N ALA A 221 21.98 8.63 -1.47
CA ALA A 221 20.77 8.03 -2.01
C ALA A 221 19.51 8.71 -1.48
N SER A 222 18.67 9.27 -2.36
CA SER A 222 17.38 9.80 -1.91
C SER A 222 16.40 8.69 -1.51
N ILE A 223 15.56 8.94 -0.51
CA ILE A 223 14.48 8.02 -0.10
C ILE A 223 13.60 7.61 -1.29
N LYS A 224 13.26 8.57 -2.17
CA LYS A 224 12.45 8.31 -3.38
C LYS A 224 13.15 7.37 -4.36
N TYR A 225 14.46 7.49 -4.50
CA TYR A 225 15.25 6.57 -5.31
C TYR A 225 15.25 5.17 -4.69
N LEU A 226 15.52 5.06 -3.38
CA LEU A 226 15.54 3.78 -2.67
C LEU A 226 14.19 3.06 -2.80
N ALA A 227 13.07 3.74 -2.51
CA ALA A 227 11.73 3.15 -2.59
C ALA A 227 11.39 2.54 -3.96
N LYS A 228 11.94 3.08 -5.03
CA LYS A 228 11.76 2.55 -6.40
C LYS A 228 12.68 1.38 -6.74
N ASN A 229 13.79 1.25 -6.04
CA ASN A 229 14.88 0.32 -6.38
C ASN A 229 15.14 -0.75 -5.32
N LEU A 230 14.25 -0.91 -4.33
CA LEU A 230 14.40 -1.92 -3.27
C LEU A 230 14.59 -3.38 -3.77
N ARG A 231 14.13 -3.66 -4.99
CA ARG A 231 14.21 -4.99 -5.64
C ARG A 231 15.24 -5.07 -6.76
N THR A 232 16.12 -4.06 -6.88
CA THR A 232 17.11 -4.02 -7.95
C THR A 232 18.15 -5.11 -7.78
N CYS A 233 18.23 -6.03 -8.74
CA CYS A 233 19.20 -7.12 -8.72
C CYS A 233 20.62 -6.64 -9.05
N GLY A 234 21.61 -7.29 -8.45
CA GLY A 234 23.03 -7.04 -8.69
C GLY A 234 23.89 -7.88 -7.75
N VAL A 235 25.22 -7.71 -7.84
CA VAL A 235 26.15 -8.32 -6.88
C VAL A 235 25.79 -7.79 -5.49
N CYS A 236 25.42 -8.67 -4.57
CA CYS A 236 25.01 -8.34 -3.20
C CYS A 236 25.52 -9.41 -2.23
N LYS A 237 25.68 -9.03 -0.97
CA LYS A 237 26.00 -9.90 0.17
C LYS A 237 24.72 -10.42 0.82
N ILE A 238 23.66 -9.60 0.81
CA ILE A 238 22.33 -9.98 1.28
C ILE A 238 21.45 -10.21 0.05
N ALA A 239 21.01 -11.45 -0.14
CA ALA A 239 20.16 -11.82 -1.27
C ALA A 239 18.72 -11.31 -1.10
N LEU A 240 18.08 -10.96 -2.22
CA LEU A 240 16.66 -10.64 -2.24
C LEU A 240 15.83 -11.93 -2.03
N ASP A 241 15.01 -11.98 -0.98
CA ASP A 241 14.22 -13.16 -0.58
C ASP A 241 12.72 -12.93 -0.78
N ILE A 242 12.21 -13.36 -1.94
CA ILE A 242 10.80 -13.25 -2.30
C ILE A 242 10.01 -14.44 -1.74
N PRO A 243 9.10 -14.23 -0.76
CA PRO A 243 8.31 -15.30 -0.18
C PRO A 243 7.20 -15.77 -1.12
N LYS A 244 6.72 -17.00 -0.92
CA LYS A 244 5.49 -17.50 -1.55
C LYS A 244 4.28 -16.86 -0.85
N THR A 245 3.13 -16.79 -1.53
CA THR A 245 1.90 -16.25 -0.95
C THR A 245 1.56 -16.94 0.38
N GLY A 246 1.46 -16.15 1.45
CA GLY A 246 1.14 -16.64 2.79
C GLY A 246 2.33 -17.16 3.61
N ASP A 247 3.50 -17.38 3.00
CA ASP A 247 4.74 -17.73 3.69
C ASP A 247 5.48 -16.46 4.15
N TYR A 248 6.02 -16.48 5.35
CA TYR A 248 6.82 -15.39 5.92
C TYR A 248 8.22 -15.87 6.37
N HIS A 249 8.55 -17.14 6.16
CA HIS A 249 9.88 -17.67 6.48
C HIS A 249 10.89 -17.28 5.41
N PHE A 250 12.15 -17.18 5.79
CA PHE A 250 13.25 -16.84 4.87
C PHE A 250 13.91 -18.12 4.36
N LYS A 251 14.24 -18.18 3.06
CA LYS A 251 14.78 -19.41 2.44
C LYS A 251 16.17 -19.75 2.99
N CYS A 252 17.01 -18.73 3.17
CA CYS A 252 18.35 -18.87 3.71
C CYS A 252 18.39 -19.48 5.12
N MET A 253 17.30 -19.38 5.90
CA MET A 253 17.22 -19.98 7.23
C MET A 253 16.75 -21.44 7.21
N LYS A 254 16.08 -21.87 6.14
CA LYS A 254 15.68 -23.29 5.97
C LYS A 254 16.88 -24.14 5.55
N GLU A 255 17.68 -23.62 4.62
CA GLU A 255 18.88 -24.29 4.10
C GLU A 255 19.99 -24.45 5.16
N ALA A 256 20.01 -23.60 6.19
CA ALA A 256 21.01 -23.68 7.28
C ALA A 256 20.67 -24.74 8.36
N GLN A 257 19.47 -25.33 8.32
CA GLN A 257 19.00 -26.34 9.27
C GLN A 257 19.06 -27.77 8.70
N GLU A 258 19.46 -27.92 7.43
CA GLU A 258 19.74 -29.19 6.74
C GLU A 258 21.25 -29.47 6.71
#